data_AF-A0A173DZ34-F1
#
_entry.id   AF-A0A173DZ34-F1
#
_cell.length_a   1.000
_cell.length_b   1.000
_cell.length_c   1.000
_cell.angle_alpha   90.00
_cell.angle_beta   90.00
_cell.angle_gamma   90.00
#
_symmetry.space_group_name_H-M   'P 1'
#
loop_
_entity.id
_entity.type
_entity.pdbx_description
1 polymer ?
#
loop_
_entity_poly.entity_id
_entity_poly.type
_entity_poly.pdbx_seq_one_letter_code
_entity_poly.pdbx_strand_id
1 'polypeptide(L)'
;MASAASRAVPTLCLAGRVVSLGSSKQKLQLPGNCFSQFLTSRSNHLARYVKETKNIDKAFKFAKSASEFSYRLLDLTGNSGEISLTLQNTTSTLSTARSVIALTNAYNGAIPGFVSAVRSCYQHIKQCISPNRYGSEKVIAYNECYINRADHALAAIDSLSVAVGASTYVATFGVVRPVLLANKLANTPFLRSELKQALGSSVDYMMTANHAAGVVGKIAVLAYETRAYSRAKEQLDSLIQAEQDVSRHGEMLGSLRQSHLQALKKTILALLEKAFELIADIVKFVPMPHYTALRLVVVSGLVTVSSALGCYSLWTSS
;
A
#
# COMPACT_ATOMS: atom_id res chain seq x y z
N MET A 1 -33.79 31.10 -24.87
CA MET A 1 -34.41 30.08 -23.99
C MET A 1 -33.30 29.16 -23.50
N ALA A 2 -32.93 29.27 -22.24
CA ALA A 2 -31.84 28.51 -21.63
C ALA A 2 -32.32 27.09 -21.31
N SER A 3 -31.72 26.09 -21.96
CA SER A 3 -31.92 24.68 -21.64
C SER A 3 -31.30 24.40 -20.27
N ALA A 4 -32.15 24.03 -19.30
CA ALA A 4 -31.75 23.59 -17.98
C ALA A 4 -31.01 22.25 -18.09
N ALA A 5 -29.68 22.32 -18.17
CA ALA A 5 -28.82 21.17 -17.97
C ALA A 5 -29.02 20.64 -16.54
N SER A 6 -29.65 19.48 -16.41
CA SER A 6 -29.82 18.79 -15.13
C SER A 6 -28.45 18.58 -14.48
N ARG A 7 -28.19 19.28 -13.35
CA ARG A 7 -27.04 19.02 -12.50
C ARG A 7 -27.14 17.59 -11.99
N ALA A 8 -26.32 16.69 -12.54
CA ALA A 8 -26.19 15.34 -12.01
C ALA A 8 -25.68 15.43 -10.57
N VAL A 9 -26.52 15.04 -9.61
CA VAL A 9 -26.16 14.99 -8.19
C VAL A 9 -25.25 13.77 -7.98
N PRO A 10 -24.00 13.94 -7.53
CA PRO A 10 -23.07 12.82 -7.35
C PRO A 10 -23.59 11.86 -6.29
N THR A 11 -23.62 10.56 -6.64
CA THR A 11 -24.00 9.49 -5.72
C THR A 11 -22.88 9.27 -4.71
N LEU A 12 -23.13 9.51 -3.42
CA LEU A 12 -22.16 9.34 -2.35
C LEU A 12 -22.12 7.86 -1.91
N CYS A 13 -20.97 7.22 -2.06
CA CYS A 13 -20.72 5.93 -1.43
C CYS A 13 -20.15 6.18 -0.02
N LEU A 14 -20.95 5.86 1.00
CA LEU A 14 -20.60 6.08 2.41
C LEU A 14 -20.59 4.72 3.12
N ALA A 15 -19.45 4.34 3.71
CA ALA A 15 -19.30 3.12 4.52
C ALA A 15 -19.84 1.82 3.84
N GLY A 16 -19.69 1.69 2.51
CA GLY A 16 -20.17 0.53 1.76
C GLY A 16 -21.66 0.53 1.41
N ARG A 17 -22.41 1.59 1.76
CA ARG A 17 -23.78 1.83 1.30
C ARG A 17 -23.78 2.93 0.23
N VAL A 18 -24.47 2.64 -0.87
CA VAL A 18 -24.73 3.62 -1.94
C VAL A 18 -25.95 4.43 -1.51
N VAL A 19 -25.76 5.68 -1.13
CA VAL A 19 -26.88 6.60 -0.87
C VAL A 19 -27.08 7.40 -2.16
N SER A 20 -27.98 6.93 -3.03
CA SER A 20 -28.41 7.69 -4.20
C SER A 20 -29.57 8.60 -3.82
N LEU A 21 -29.45 9.90 -4.10
CA LEU A 21 -30.60 10.82 -4.06
C LEU A 21 -31.51 10.71 -5.31
N GLY A 22 -31.24 9.75 -6.21
CA GLY A 22 -32.13 9.40 -7.32
C GLY A 22 -31.91 7.95 -7.70
N SER A 23 -32.99 7.18 -7.76
CA SER A 23 -33.01 5.74 -8.04
C SER A 23 -32.17 5.39 -9.27
N SER A 24 -30.99 4.81 -9.07
CA SER A 24 -30.21 4.22 -10.16
C SER A 24 -30.36 2.71 -10.11
N LYS A 25 -31.13 2.18 -11.06
CA LYS A 25 -31.22 0.75 -11.36
C LYS A 25 -29.80 0.22 -11.61
N GLN A 26 -29.43 -0.88 -10.95
CA GLN A 26 -28.23 -1.65 -11.28
C GLN A 26 -28.21 -1.91 -12.80
N LYS A 27 -27.30 -1.27 -13.52
CA LYS A 27 -27.00 -1.63 -14.91
C LYS A 27 -26.46 -3.06 -14.92
N LEU A 28 -27.16 -3.97 -15.58
CA LEU A 28 -26.59 -5.24 -16.03
C LEU A 28 -25.27 -4.92 -16.78
N GLN A 29 -24.17 -5.46 -16.29
CA GLN A 29 -22.88 -5.37 -16.97
C GLN A 29 -22.97 -6.14 -18.29
N LEU A 30 -22.92 -5.42 -19.42
CA LEU A 30 -22.65 -6.03 -20.72
C LEU A 30 -21.29 -6.74 -20.67
N PRO A 31 -21.13 -7.90 -21.35
CA PRO A 31 -19.90 -8.68 -21.33
C PRO A 31 -18.76 -7.89 -21.99
N GLY A 32 -17.96 -7.23 -21.15
CA GLY A 32 -16.70 -6.63 -21.57
C GLY A 32 -15.66 -7.72 -21.85
N ASN A 33 -14.75 -7.43 -22.79
CA ASN A 33 -13.64 -8.29 -23.21
C ASN A 33 -13.05 -9.10 -22.04
N CYS A 34 -13.09 -10.43 -22.13
CA CYS A 34 -12.73 -11.35 -21.05
C CYS A 34 -11.30 -11.11 -20.53
N PHE A 35 -10.40 -10.65 -21.40
CA PHE A 35 -9.03 -10.29 -21.02
C PHE A 35 -8.98 -9.03 -20.14
N SER A 36 -9.83 -8.04 -20.43
CA SER A 36 -10.02 -6.88 -19.56
C SER A 36 -10.60 -7.32 -18.23
N GLN A 37 -11.64 -8.16 -18.22
CA GLN A 37 -12.23 -8.65 -16.95
C GLN A 37 -11.25 -9.49 -16.13
N PHE A 38 -10.36 -10.26 -16.77
CA PHE A 38 -9.28 -10.98 -16.11
C PHE A 38 -8.23 -10.04 -15.45
N LEU A 39 -7.97 -8.88 -16.04
CA LEU A 39 -6.99 -7.92 -15.50
C LEU A 39 -7.61 -6.84 -14.58
N THR A 40 -8.92 -6.59 -14.68
CA THR A 40 -9.58 -5.47 -14.00
C THR A 40 -10.66 -5.87 -12.99
N SER A 41 -11.14 -7.12 -13.01
CA SER A 41 -12.13 -7.58 -12.03
C SER A 41 -11.46 -7.90 -10.70
N ARG A 42 -11.80 -7.13 -9.66
CA ARG A 42 -11.27 -7.30 -8.30
C ARG A 42 -11.67 -8.62 -7.62
N SER A 43 -12.57 -9.40 -8.22
CA SER A 43 -13.12 -10.64 -7.64
C SER A 43 -12.76 -11.92 -8.39
N ASN A 44 -11.89 -11.85 -9.41
CA ASN A 44 -11.47 -13.05 -10.14
C ASN A 44 -10.51 -13.94 -9.31
N HIS A 45 -10.31 -15.18 -9.74
CA HIS A 45 -9.46 -16.15 -9.04
C HIS A 45 -8.02 -15.66 -8.83
N LEU A 46 -7.45 -14.95 -9.82
CA LEU A 46 -6.10 -14.41 -9.71
C LEU A 46 -6.03 -13.29 -8.67
N ALA A 47 -7.01 -12.39 -8.61
CA ALA A 47 -7.10 -11.33 -7.62
C ALA A 47 -7.28 -11.88 -6.20
N ARG A 48 -8.06 -12.97 -6.03
CA ARG A 48 -8.19 -13.69 -4.75
C ARG A 48 -6.87 -14.36 -4.36
N TYR A 49 -6.25 -15.09 -5.27
CA TYR A 49 -4.95 -15.72 -5.05
C TYR A 49 -3.88 -14.68 -4.66
N VAL A 50 -3.77 -13.56 -5.39
CA VAL A 50 -2.85 -12.45 -5.07
C VAL A 50 -3.14 -11.84 -3.70
N LYS A 51 -4.41 -11.76 -3.29
CA LYS A 51 -4.78 -11.26 -1.96
C LYS A 51 -4.32 -12.26 -0.88
N GLU A 52 -4.56 -13.55 -1.09
CA GLU A 52 -4.13 -14.62 -0.17
C GLU A 52 -2.61 -14.68 -0.05
N THR A 53 -1.87 -14.64 -1.17
CA THR A 53 -0.39 -14.65 -1.15
C THR A 53 0.20 -13.42 -0.48
N LYS A 54 -0.45 -12.26 -0.59
CA LYS A 54 -0.04 -11.05 0.17
C LYS A 54 -0.24 -11.22 1.68
N ASN A 55 -1.33 -11.85 2.10
CA ASN A 55 -1.57 -12.12 3.51
C ASN A 55 -0.52 -13.08 4.07
N ILE A 56 -0.20 -14.14 3.33
CA ILE A 56 0.84 -15.11 3.71
C ILE A 56 2.23 -14.43 3.74
N ASP A 57 2.59 -13.59 2.76
CA ASP A 57 3.86 -12.86 2.78
C ASP A 57 4.00 -11.98 4.03
N LYS A 58 2.93 -11.28 4.44
CA LYS A 58 2.94 -10.47 5.68
C LYS A 58 3.12 -11.33 6.93
N ALA A 59 2.41 -12.45 7.03
CA ALA A 59 2.55 -13.36 8.17
C ALA A 59 3.98 -13.95 8.25
N PHE A 60 4.51 -14.41 7.12
CA PHE A 60 5.90 -14.90 7.05
C PHE A 60 6.90 -13.80 7.35
N LYS A 61 6.65 -12.56 6.92
CA LYS A 61 7.51 -11.42 7.24
C LYS A 61 7.60 -11.23 8.74
N PHE A 62 6.46 -11.22 9.43
CA PHE A 62 6.39 -11.06 10.86
C PHE A 62 7.09 -12.20 11.61
N ALA A 63 6.78 -13.46 11.27
CA ALA A 63 7.43 -14.62 11.87
C ALA A 63 8.95 -14.58 11.67
N LYS A 64 9.40 -14.27 10.45
CA LYS A 64 10.82 -14.16 10.11
C LYS A 64 11.51 -13.06 10.93
N SER A 65 10.92 -11.87 11.00
CA SER A 65 11.50 -10.75 11.74
C SER A 65 11.52 -10.98 13.24
N ALA A 66 10.46 -11.59 13.78
CA ALA A 66 10.39 -11.95 15.20
C ALA A 66 11.48 -12.97 15.55
N SER A 67 11.62 -14.04 14.76
CA SER A 67 12.73 -15.00 14.93
C SER A 67 14.08 -14.31 14.81
N GLU A 68 14.24 -13.41 13.83
CA GLU A 68 15.48 -12.67 13.60
C GLU A 68 15.86 -11.77 14.77
N PHE A 69 14.88 -11.08 15.35
CA PHE A 69 15.06 -10.25 16.53
C PHE A 69 15.40 -11.09 17.76
N SER A 70 14.69 -12.20 17.98
CA SER A 70 14.91 -13.07 19.12
C SER A 70 16.31 -13.70 19.12
N TYR A 71 16.76 -14.26 18.00
CA TYR A 71 18.09 -14.88 17.99
C TYR A 71 19.21 -13.84 18.14
N ARG A 72 19.07 -12.66 17.52
CA ARG A 72 20.05 -11.56 17.68
C ARG A 72 20.14 -11.05 19.11
N LEU A 73 19.01 -11.02 19.82
CA LEU A 73 18.97 -10.63 21.23
C LEU A 73 19.62 -11.70 22.13
N LEU A 74 19.42 -12.99 21.82
CA LEU A 74 20.11 -14.08 22.51
C LEU A 74 21.62 -14.03 22.28
N ASP A 75 22.05 -13.81 21.03
CA ASP A 75 23.46 -13.67 20.68
C ASP A 75 24.10 -12.47 21.38
N LEU A 76 23.39 -11.34 21.48
CA LEU A 76 23.86 -10.15 22.17
C LEU A 76 23.96 -10.34 23.69
N THR A 77 23.05 -11.11 24.29
CA THR A 77 23.02 -11.37 25.75
C THR A 77 23.91 -12.55 26.17
N GLY A 78 24.62 -13.20 25.23
CA GLY A 78 25.52 -14.32 25.51
C GLY A 78 24.80 -15.66 25.73
N ASN A 79 23.50 -15.74 25.43
CA ASN A 79 22.66 -16.93 25.60
C ASN A 79 22.49 -17.72 24.27
N SER A 80 23.56 -17.86 23.50
CA SER A 80 23.57 -18.54 22.20
C SER A 80 23.65 -20.06 22.37
N GLY A 81 22.48 -20.70 22.54
CA GLY A 81 22.32 -22.16 22.59
C GLY A 81 21.47 -22.73 21.43
N GLU A 82 20.93 -23.93 21.60
CA GLU A 82 20.09 -24.62 20.59
C GLU A 82 18.90 -23.78 20.10
N ILE A 83 18.34 -22.94 20.97
CA ILE A 83 17.25 -22.02 20.64
C ILE A 83 17.71 -20.98 19.61
N SER A 84 18.92 -20.41 19.74
CA SER A 84 19.46 -19.44 18.78
C SER A 84 19.63 -20.09 17.39
N LEU A 85 20.18 -21.32 17.35
CA LEU A 85 20.32 -22.10 16.11
C LEU A 85 18.96 -22.38 15.46
N THR A 86 17.96 -22.77 16.25
CA THR A 86 16.60 -23.05 15.76
C THR A 86 15.95 -21.79 15.17
N LEU A 87 16.10 -20.65 15.84
CA LEU A 87 15.59 -19.36 15.36
C LEU A 87 16.34 -18.86 14.12
N GLN A 88 17.65 -19.10 14.03
CA GLN A 88 18.45 -18.79 12.85
C GLN A 88 18.01 -19.63 11.64
N ASN A 89 17.81 -20.93 11.82
CA ASN A 89 17.30 -21.84 10.79
C ASN A 89 15.89 -21.42 10.34
N THR A 90 15.00 -21.10 11.29
CA THR A 90 13.65 -20.58 11.01
C THR A 90 13.71 -19.29 10.18
N THR A 91 14.59 -18.36 10.55
CA THR A 91 14.82 -17.11 9.81
C THR A 91 15.26 -17.38 8.37
N SER A 92 16.20 -18.31 8.17
CA SER A 92 16.71 -18.71 6.85
C SER A 92 15.63 -19.36 5.98
N THR A 93 14.86 -20.29 6.55
CA THR A 93 13.75 -20.97 5.86
C THR A 93 12.65 -19.99 5.46
N LEU A 94 12.20 -19.14 6.39
CA LEU A 94 11.18 -18.13 6.11
C LEU A 94 11.68 -17.08 5.10
N SER A 95 12.95 -16.69 5.15
CA SER A 95 13.55 -15.80 4.14
C SER A 95 13.47 -16.41 2.73
N THR A 96 13.73 -17.71 2.61
CA THR A 96 13.66 -18.43 1.34
C THR A 96 12.21 -18.56 0.85
N ALA A 97 11.29 -19.01 1.72
CA ALA A 97 9.87 -19.13 1.41
C ALA A 97 9.27 -17.78 0.96
N ARG A 98 9.60 -16.69 1.65
CA ARG A 98 9.18 -15.35 1.27
C ARG A 98 9.73 -14.90 -0.08
N SER A 99 10.95 -15.28 -0.43
CA SER A 99 11.52 -14.92 -1.74
C SER A 99 10.69 -15.54 -2.88
N VAL A 100 10.18 -16.76 -2.69
CA VAL A 100 9.28 -17.43 -3.65
C VAL A 100 7.91 -16.74 -3.71
N ILE A 101 7.29 -16.47 -2.56
CA ILE A 101 5.97 -15.81 -2.53
C ILE A 101 6.05 -14.38 -3.07
N ALA A 102 7.12 -13.65 -2.74
CA ALA A 102 7.35 -12.29 -3.21
C ALA A 102 7.55 -12.23 -4.73
N LEU A 103 8.15 -13.26 -5.34
CA LEU A 103 8.22 -13.39 -6.80
C LEU A 103 6.82 -13.44 -7.43
N THR A 104 5.94 -14.28 -6.88
CA THR A 104 4.53 -14.35 -7.30
C THR A 104 3.83 -13.01 -7.14
N ASN A 105 4.04 -12.33 -6.00
CA ASN A 105 3.48 -11.00 -5.75
C ASN A 105 4.04 -9.94 -6.69
N ALA A 106 5.30 -10.08 -7.15
CA ALA A 106 5.89 -9.17 -8.12
C ALA A 106 5.17 -9.26 -9.47
N TYR A 107 5.01 -10.48 -10.01
CA TYR A 107 4.36 -10.69 -11.31
C TYR A 107 2.86 -10.42 -11.29
N ASN A 108 2.15 -10.96 -10.30
CA ASN A 108 0.69 -10.92 -10.30
C ASN A 108 0.11 -9.68 -9.59
N GLY A 109 0.94 -8.95 -8.84
CA GLY A 109 0.52 -7.79 -8.07
C GLY A 109 1.26 -6.50 -8.44
N ALA A 110 2.59 -6.51 -8.34
CA ALA A 110 3.37 -5.29 -8.48
C ALA A 110 3.45 -4.80 -9.93
N ILE A 111 3.62 -5.67 -10.93
CA ILE A 111 3.62 -5.26 -12.35
C ILE A 111 2.29 -4.62 -12.78
N PRO A 112 1.11 -5.26 -12.56
CA PRO A 112 -0.18 -4.61 -12.86
C PRO A 112 -0.38 -3.33 -12.05
N GLY A 113 0.03 -3.34 -10.77
CA GLY A 113 -0.04 -2.17 -9.89
C GLY A 113 0.77 -0.99 -10.40
N PHE A 114 1.98 -1.23 -10.92
CA PHE A 114 2.84 -0.23 -11.55
C PHE A 114 2.14 0.43 -12.73
N VAL A 115 1.63 -0.36 -13.67
CA VAL A 115 0.95 0.16 -14.87
C VAL A 115 -0.28 0.98 -14.49
N SER A 116 -1.09 0.49 -13.54
CA SER A 116 -2.25 1.22 -13.05
C SER A 116 -1.85 2.53 -12.38
N ALA A 117 -0.82 2.53 -11.55
CA ALA A 117 -0.36 3.70 -10.81
C ALA A 117 0.22 4.78 -11.72
N VAL A 118 1.00 4.40 -12.74
CA VAL A 118 1.51 5.33 -13.76
C VAL A 118 0.35 5.97 -14.52
N ARG A 119 -0.66 5.18 -14.91
CA ARG A 119 -1.86 5.70 -15.58
C ARG A 119 -2.62 6.69 -14.70
N SER A 120 -2.84 6.35 -13.43
CA SER A 120 -3.52 7.24 -12.48
C SER A 120 -2.73 8.54 -12.24
N CYS A 121 -1.40 8.43 -12.11
CA CYS A 121 -0.53 9.60 -11.97
C CYS A 121 -0.68 10.54 -13.17
N TYR A 122 -0.58 10.01 -14.39
CA TYR A 122 -0.78 10.80 -15.61
C TYR A 122 -2.16 11.45 -15.67
N GLN A 123 -3.22 10.73 -15.28
CA GLN A 123 -4.57 11.28 -15.22
C GLN A 123 -4.67 12.45 -14.24
N HIS A 124 -4.10 12.33 -13.05
CA HIS A 124 -4.11 13.40 -12.07
C HIS A 124 -3.29 14.62 -12.50
N ILE A 125 -2.11 14.41 -13.10
CA ILE A 125 -1.31 15.51 -13.69
C ILE A 125 -2.11 16.23 -14.78
N LYS A 126 -2.82 15.49 -15.64
CA LYS A 126 -3.67 16.09 -16.66
C LYS A 126 -4.77 16.96 -16.04
N GLN A 127 -5.40 16.51 -14.95
CA GLN A 127 -6.42 17.30 -14.24
C GLN A 127 -5.83 18.54 -13.55
N CYS A 128 -4.54 18.53 -13.19
CA CYS A 128 -3.84 19.74 -12.71
C CYS A 128 -3.66 20.79 -13.80
N ILE A 129 -3.66 20.42 -15.09
CA ILE A 129 -3.38 21.34 -16.20
C ILE A 129 -4.68 21.74 -16.91
N SER A 130 -5.53 20.76 -17.21
CA SER A 130 -6.78 20.93 -17.93
C SER A 130 -7.86 20.13 -17.20
N PRO A 131 -8.52 20.72 -16.18
CA PRO A 131 -9.54 20.03 -15.41
C PRO A 131 -10.73 19.70 -16.32
N ASN A 132 -10.92 18.41 -16.60
CA ASN A 132 -12.12 17.96 -17.29
C ASN A 132 -13.24 17.85 -16.24
N ARG A 133 -14.33 18.58 -16.45
CA ARG A 133 -15.57 18.34 -15.70
C ARG A 133 -16.09 16.97 -16.10
N TYR A 134 -15.82 15.95 -15.30
CA TYR A 134 -16.39 14.62 -15.52
C TYR A 134 -17.91 14.71 -15.35
N GLY A 135 -18.64 14.54 -16.44
CA GLY A 135 -20.08 14.26 -16.45
C GLY A 135 -20.35 12.75 -16.49
N SER A 136 -19.71 11.95 -15.63
CA SER A 136 -19.90 10.49 -15.66
C SER A 136 -20.68 9.96 -14.45
N GLU A 137 -21.75 9.23 -14.72
CA GLU A 137 -22.64 8.49 -13.80
C GLU A 137 -21.96 7.32 -13.04
N LYS A 138 -20.67 7.43 -12.68
CA LYS A 138 -20.01 6.42 -11.86
C LYS A 138 -20.17 6.76 -10.39
N VAL A 139 -20.43 5.75 -9.57
CA VAL A 139 -20.34 5.88 -8.11
C VAL A 139 -18.87 6.12 -7.76
N ILE A 140 -18.57 7.32 -7.28
CA ILE A 140 -17.22 7.79 -6.96
C ILE A 140 -17.13 7.90 -5.44
N ALA A 141 -15.98 7.54 -4.85
CA ALA A 141 -15.77 7.71 -3.42
C ALA A 141 -15.84 9.21 -3.06
N TYR A 142 -16.35 9.57 -1.89
CA TYR A 142 -16.55 10.99 -1.57
C TYR A 142 -15.23 11.78 -1.72
N ASN A 143 -14.12 11.23 -1.25
CA ASN A 143 -12.81 11.87 -1.35
C ASN A 143 -12.31 12.08 -2.78
N GLU A 144 -12.81 11.32 -3.76
CA GLU A 144 -12.58 11.51 -5.20
C GLU A 144 -13.54 12.55 -5.81
N CYS A 145 -14.77 12.68 -5.28
CA CYS A 145 -15.75 13.70 -5.69
C CYS A 145 -15.32 15.12 -5.31
N TYR A 146 -14.63 15.26 -4.17
CA TYR A 146 -14.18 16.53 -3.63
C TYR A 146 -12.69 16.76 -3.92
N ILE A 147 -12.15 16.36 -5.07
CA ILE A 147 -10.75 16.70 -5.44
C ILE A 147 -10.76 18.02 -6.23
N ASN A 148 -9.94 18.98 -5.83
CA ASN A 148 -9.68 20.19 -6.61
C ASN A 148 -8.33 20.09 -7.34
N ARG A 149 -7.97 21.15 -8.08
CA ARG A 149 -6.70 21.22 -8.82
C ARG A 149 -5.46 20.94 -7.96
N ALA A 150 -5.42 21.47 -6.73
CA ALA A 150 -4.29 21.27 -5.80
C ALA A 150 -4.27 19.86 -5.20
N ASP A 151 -5.43 19.24 -5.03
CA ASP A 151 -5.53 17.86 -4.53
C ASP A 151 -5.18 16.83 -5.59
N HIS A 152 -5.39 17.14 -6.88
CA HIS A 152 -4.88 16.32 -7.97
C HIS A 152 -3.35 16.25 -7.96
N ALA A 153 -2.64 17.29 -7.50
CA ALA A 153 -1.20 17.21 -7.33
C ALA A 153 -0.82 16.22 -6.21
N LEU A 154 -1.55 16.22 -5.09
CA LEU A 154 -1.34 15.26 -3.99
C LEU A 154 -1.70 13.81 -4.40
N ALA A 155 -2.78 13.63 -5.16
CA ALA A 155 -3.18 12.33 -5.69
C ALA A 155 -2.19 11.82 -6.76
N ALA A 156 -1.59 12.72 -7.55
CA ALA A 156 -0.51 12.38 -8.46
C ALA A 156 0.75 11.93 -7.70
N ILE A 157 1.09 12.59 -6.59
CA ILE A 157 2.21 12.19 -5.71
C ILE A 157 1.96 10.80 -5.13
N ASP A 158 0.77 10.51 -4.58
CA ASP A 158 0.45 9.17 -4.09
C ASP A 158 0.55 8.11 -5.21
N SER A 159 -0.02 8.40 -6.39
CA SER A 159 0.07 7.48 -7.53
C SER A 159 1.51 7.25 -8.00
N LEU A 160 2.34 8.30 -8.03
CA LEU A 160 3.76 8.18 -8.36
C LEU A 160 4.50 7.36 -7.29
N SER A 161 4.23 7.60 -6.01
CA SER A 161 4.78 6.83 -4.89
C SER A 161 4.42 5.35 -4.99
N VAL A 162 3.18 5.02 -5.36
CA VAL A 162 2.77 3.63 -5.62
C VAL A 162 3.53 3.05 -6.81
N ALA A 163 3.75 3.82 -7.87
CA ALA A 163 4.54 3.36 -9.03
C ALA A 163 6.00 3.08 -8.65
N VAL A 164 6.66 3.98 -7.89
CA VAL A 164 8.02 3.77 -7.39
C VAL A 164 8.09 2.56 -6.45
N GLY A 165 7.13 2.42 -5.53
CA GLY A 165 7.02 1.25 -4.68
C GLY A 165 6.83 -0.04 -5.48
N ALA A 166 6.01 -0.03 -6.53
CA ALA A 166 5.82 -1.20 -7.38
C ALA A 166 7.08 -1.55 -8.18
N SER A 167 7.73 -0.56 -8.81
CA SER A 167 8.92 -0.80 -9.63
C SER A 167 10.11 -1.30 -8.82
N THR A 168 10.36 -0.70 -7.65
CA THR A 168 11.41 -1.14 -6.72
C THR A 168 11.13 -2.53 -6.14
N TYR A 169 9.85 -2.87 -5.88
CA TYR A 169 9.47 -4.22 -5.47
C TYR A 169 9.73 -5.24 -6.58
N VAL A 170 9.37 -4.93 -7.83
CA VAL A 170 9.64 -5.80 -8.99
C VAL A 170 11.14 -5.98 -9.20
N ALA A 171 11.92 -4.90 -9.17
CA ALA A 171 13.37 -5.00 -9.32
C ALA A 171 14.00 -5.84 -8.19
N THR A 172 13.53 -5.68 -6.95
CA THR A 172 14.02 -6.44 -5.80
C THR A 172 13.62 -7.91 -5.85
N PHE A 173 12.32 -8.19 -5.93
CA PHE A 173 11.77 -9.53 -5.74
C PHE A 173 11.51 -10.28 -7.05
N GLY A 174 11.34 -9.57 -8.16
CA GLY A 174 11.20 -10.14 -9.49
C GLY A 174 12.53 -10.40 -10.21
N VAL A 175 13.60 -9.69 -9.83
CA VAL A 175 14.90 -9.77 -10.53
C VAL A 175 16.04 -10.12 -9.58
N VAL A 176 16.42 -9.22 -8.66
CA VAL A 176 17.67 -9.37 -7.90
C VAL A 176 17.64 -10.54 -6.92
N ARG A 177 16.58 -10.68 -6.11
CA ARG A 177 16.44 -11.78 -5.14
C ARG A 177 16.41 -13.16 -5.82
N PRO A 178 15.67 -13.37 -6.94
CA PRO A 178 15.75 -14.61 -7.71
C PRO A 178 17.15 -14.93 -8.22
N VAL A 179 17.89 -13.96 -8.75
CA VAL A 179 19.28 -14.16 -9.21
C VAL A 179 20.19 -14.57 -8.05
N LEU A 180 20.07 -13.89 -6.90
CA LEU A 180 20.83 -14.23 -5.69
C LEU A 180 20.47 -15.63 -5.16
N LEU A 181 19.20 -16.03 -5.24
CA LEU A 181 18.74 -17.36 -4.84
C LEU A 181 19.27 -18.44 -5.79
N ALA A 182 19.16 -18.24 -7.11
CA ALA A 182 19.70 -19.15 -8.10
C ALA A 182 21.22 -19.34 -7.92
N ASN A 183 21.95 -18.25 -7.66
CA ASN A 183 23.38 -18.32 -7.38
C ASN A 183 23.70 -19.09 -6.09
N LYS A 184 22.84 -19.00 -5.07
CA LYS A 184 22.99 -19.76 -3.82
C LYS A 184 22.72 -21.26 -4.01
N LEU A 185 21.79 -21.61 -4.91
CA LEU A 185 21.36 -22.99 -5.15
C LEU A 185 22.21 -23.72 -6.21
N ALA A 186 22.97 -23.00 -7.03
CA ALA A 186 23.84 -23.60 -8.03
C ALA A 186 24.98 -24.40 -7.37
N ASN A 187 25.29 -25.58 -7.92
CA ASN A 187 26.43 -26.41 -7.48
C ASN A 187 27.76 -25.65 -7.53
N THR A 188 27.89 -24.74 -8.51
CA THR A 188 28.98 -23.79 -8.60
C THR A 188 28.39 -22.39 -8.66
N PRO A 189 28.63 -21.54 -7.64
CA PRO A 189 28.18 -20.14 -7.67
C PRO A 189 28.72 -19.44 -8.93
N PHE A 190 27.83 -18.85 -9.72
CA PHE A 190 28.16 -18.20 -11.00
C PHE A 190 28.42 -16.69 -10.85
N LEU A 191 28.04 -16.09 -9.73
CA LEU A 191 28.35 -14.70 -9.39
C LEU A 191 29.67 -14.62 -8.62
N ARG A 192 30.56 -13.72 -9.06
CA ARG A 192 31.73 -13.30 -8.30
C ARG A 192 31.34 -12.64 -6.98
N SER A 193 32.22 -12.68 -5.99
CA SER A 193 32.01 -12.12 -4.64
C SER A 193 31.56 -10.65 -4.67
N GLU A 194 32.24 -9.84 -5.49
CA GLU A 194 32.00 -8.39 -5.59
C GLU A 194 30.61 -8.13 -6.19
N LEU A 195 30.24 -8.87 -7.23
CA LEU A 195 28.94 -8.74 -7.88
C LEU A 195 27.80 -9.21 -6.96
N LYS A 196 28.00 -10.31 -6.24
CA LYS A 196 27.05 -10.79 -5.23
C LYS A 196 26.83 -9.74 -4.14
N GLN A 197 27.89 -9.11 -3.66
CA GLN A 197 27.82 -8.04 -2.66
C GLN A 197 27.09 -6.81 -3.23
N ALA A 198 27.44 -6.37 -4.44
CA ALA A 198 26.79 -5.23 -5.10
C ALA A 198 25.29 -5.44 -5.31
N LEU A 199 24.87 -6.65 -5.72
CA LEU A 199 23.46 -7.02 -5.84
C LEU A 199 22.76 -7.06 -4.47
N GLY A 200 23.46 -7.54 -3.43
CA GLY A 200 22.99 -7.47 -2.04
C GLY A 200 22.71 -6.03 -1.60
N SER A 201 23.67 -5.13 -1.77
CA SER A 201 23.52 -3.71 -1.45
C SER A 201 22.42 -3.04 -2.28
N SER A 202 22.27 -3.42 -3.55
CA SER A 202 21.22 -2.92 -4.43
C SER A 202 19.81 -3.22 -3.88
N VAL A 203 19.62 -4.37 -3.23
CA VAL A 203 18.34 -4.68 -2.56
C VAL A 203 18.06 -3.68 -1.44
N ASP A 204 19.05 -3.36 -0.62
CA ASP A 204 18.85 -2.39 0.46
C ASP A 204 18.53 -0.99 -0.10
N TYR A 205 19.22 -0.53 -1.14
CA TYR A 205 18.89 0.74 -1.80
C TYR A 205 17.47 0.76 -2.40
N MET A 206 17.08 -0.29 -3.13
CA MET A 206 15.75 -0.37 -3.74
C MET A 206 14.64 -0.45 -2.69
N MET A 207 14.84 -1.19 -1.60
CA MET A 207 13.86 -1.28 -0.51
C MET A 207 13.76 0.03 0.27
N THR A 208 14.87 0.74 0.45
CA THR A 208 14.84 2.09 1.05
C THR A 208 14.00 3.04 0.21
N ALA A 209 14.22 3.06 -1.10
CA ALA A 209 13.42 3.86 -2.03
C ALA A 209 11.93 3.42 -2.02
N ASN A 210 11.67 2.12 -1.92
CA ASN A 210 10.32 1.57 -1.79
C ASN A 210 9.59 2.13 -0.56
N HIS A 211 10.22 2.03 0.60
CA HIS A 211 9.63 2.46 1.87
C HIS A 211 9.51 3.98 1.94
N ALA A 212 10.51 4.72 1.46
CA ALA A 212 10.44 6.18 1.35
C ALA A 212 9.29 6.64 0.45
N ALA A 213 9.13 6.04 -0.73
CA ALA A 213 8.00 6.33 -1.61
C ALA A 213 6.67 6.03 -0.91
N GLY A 214 6.59 4.91 -0.19
CA GLY A 214 5.44 4.55 0.63
C GLY A 214 5.09 5.60 1.68
N VAL A 215 6.07 6.10 2.43
CA VAL A 215 5.87 7.18 3.43
C VAL A 215 5.37 8.46 2.77
N VAL A 216 6.05 8.92 1.73
CA VAL A 216 5.68 10.16 1.01
C VAL A 216 4.26 10.08 0.44
N GLY A 217 3.93 8.95 -0.18
CA GLY A 217 2.59 8.72 -0.75
C GLY A 217 1.51 8.76 0.34
N LYS A 218 1.75 8.12 1.49
CA LYS A 218 0.76 8.13 2.59
C LYS A 218 0.60 9.50 3.24
N ILE A 219 1.66 10.31 3.33
CA ILE A 219 1.55 11.70 3.77
C ILE A 219 0.69 12.51 2.78
N ALA A 220 0.90 12.34 1.47
CA ALA A 220 0.07 12.98 0.46
C ALA A 220 -1.40 12.54 0.56
N VAL A 221 -1.67 11.25 0.81
CA VAL A 221 -3.02 10.73 1.06
C VAL A 221 -3.68 11.38 2.26
N LEU A 222 -3.00 11.43 3.41
CA LEU A 222 -3.54 12.09 4.60
C LEU A 222 -3.88 13.56 4.34
N ALA A 223 -3.00 14.26 3.61
CA ALA A 223 -3.20 15.66 3.29
C ALA A 223 -4.43 15.89 2.41
N TYR A 224 -4.60 15.13 1.31
CA TYR A 224 -5.77 15.32 0.45
C TYR A 224 -7.05 14.76 1.07
N GLU A 225 -6.99 13.67 1.85
CA GLU A 225 -8.15 13.09 2.55
C GLU A 225 -8.72 14.08 3.56
N THR A 226 -7.86 14.76 4.32
CA THR A 226 -8.27 15.80 5.27
C THR A 226 -8.95 16.96 4.56
N ARG A 227 -8.38 17.42 3.43
CA ARG A 227 -8.97 18.51 2.61
C ARG A 227 -10.31 18.11 1.98
N ALA A 228 -10.41 16.87 1.50
CA ALA A 228 -11.62 16.36 0.90
C ALA A 228 -12.73 16.20 1.93
N TYR A 229 -12.41 15.73 3.14
CA TYR A 229 -13.34 15.65 4.25
C TYR A 229 -13.86 17.02 4.69
N SER A 230 -12.98 18.03 4.86
CA SER A 230 -13.42 19.38 5.21
C SER A 230 -14.43 19.94 4.21
N ARG A 231 -14.16 19.78 2.90
CA ARG A 231 -15.08 20.24 1.84
C ARG A 231 -16.36 19.44 1.75
N ALA A 232 -16.30 18.12 1.97
CA ALA A 232 -17.48 17.28 2.04
C ALA A 232 -18.39 17.67 3.20
N LYS A 233 -17.78 17.99 4.36
CA LYS A 233 -18.51 18.49 5.52
C LYS A 233 -19.12 19.87 5.24
N GLU A 234 -18.36 20.82 4.70
CA GLU A 234 -18.87 22.16 4.34
C GLU A 234 -20.06 22.10 3.38
N GLN A 235 -20.00 21.23 2.36
CA GLN A 235 -21.13 21.04 1.45
C GLN A 235 -22.34 20.41 2.16
N LEU A 236 -22.11 19.42 3.03
CA LEU A 236 -23.19 18.81 3.80
C LEU A 236 -23.83 19.80 4.78
N ASP A 237 -23.03 20.67 5.40
CA ASP A 237 -23.50 21.73 6.30
C ASP A 237 -24.29 22.80 5.51
N SER A 238 -23.89 23.12 4.27
CA SER A 238 -24.64 24.04 3.39
C SER A 238 -26.01 23.50 2.97
N LEU A 239 -26.18 22.18 2.89
CA LEU A 239 -27.46 21.55 2.55
C LEU A 239 -28.49 21.68 3.68
N ILE A 240 -28.07 21.78 4.95
CA ILE A 240 -28.98 22.07 6.08
C ILE A 240 -29.65 23.43 5.92
N GLN A 241 -28.91 24.41 5.41
CA GLN A 241 -29.45 25.75 5.19
C GLN A 241 -30.50 25.77 4.07
N ALA A 242 -30.55 24.73 3.24
CA ALA A 242 -31.46 24.58 2.10
C ALA A 242 -32.59 23.55 2.31
N GLU A 243 -32.37 22.49 3.09
CA GLU A 243 -33.32 21.41 3.39
C GLU A 243 -33.55 21.28 4.91
N GLN A 244 -34.81 21.36 5.35
CA GLN A 244 -35.25 21.32 6.75
C GLN A 244 -35.22 19.91 7.41
N ASP A 245 -34.52 18.92 6.85
CA ASP A 245 -34.47 17.57 7.43
C ASP A 245 -33.19 17.35 8.27
N VAL A 246 -33.28 17.75 9.54
CA VAL A 246 -32.19 17.67 10.54
C VAL A 246 -31.79 16.21 10.84
N SER A 247 -32.73 15.26 10.76
CA SER A 247 -32.47 13.85 11.08
C SER A 247 -31.60 13.19 10.02
N ARG A 248 -31.95 13.40 8.74
CA ARG A 248 -31.18 12.88 7.60
C ARG A 248 -29.77 13.47 7.53
N HIS A 249 -29.62 14.76 7.87
CA HIS A 249 -28.31 15.38 7.96
C HIS A 249 -27.41 14.73 9.01
N GLY A 250 -27.94 14.47 10.22
CA GLY A 250 -27.20 13.82 11.30
C GLY A 250 -26.67 12.44 10.91
N GLU A 251 -27.49 11.62 10.23
CA GLU A 251 -27.09 10.32 9.71
C GLU A 251 -25.98 10.42 8.65
N MET A 252 -26.12 11.36 7.70
CA MET A 252 -25.11 11.57 6.65
C MET A 252 -23.78 12.06 7.23
N LEU A 253 -23.81 12.96 8.21
CA LEU A 253 -22.61 13.46 8.89
C LEU A 253 -21.92 12.35 9.71
N GLY A 254 -22.71 11.53 10.41
CA GLY A 254 -22.20 10.36 11.13
C GLY A 254 -21.51 9.37 10.18
N SER A 255 -22.13 9.10 9.03
CA SER A 255 -21.58 8.20 8.02
C SER A 255 -20.31 8.76 7.35
N LEU A 256 -20.28 10.06 7.05
CA LEU A 256 -19.10 10.75 6.52
C LEU A 256 -17.93 10.68 7.52
N ARG A 257 -18.18 10.97 8.80
CA ARG A 257 -17.18 10.83 9.89
C ARG A 257 -16.65 9.42 9.98
N GLN A 258 -17.53 8.42 9.97
CA GLN A 258 -17.11 7.02 10.05
C GLN A 258 -16.24 6.62 8.85
N SER A 259 -16.62 7.01 7.63
CA SER A 259 -15.84 6.76 6.43
C SER A 259 -14.46 7.42 6.49
N HIS A 260 -14.40 8.68 6.93
CA HIS A 260 -13.15 9.42 7.10
C HIS A 260 -12.23 8.76 8.14
N LEU A 261 -12.76 8.40 9.31
CA LEU A 261 -11.98 7.73 10.36
C LEU A 261 -11.43 6.37 9.89
N GLN A 262 -12.21 5.60 9.13
CA GLN A 262 -11.74 4.35 8.54
C GLN A 262 -10.60 4.59 7.53
N ALA A 263 -10.73 5.61 6.67
CA ALA A 263 -9.69 5.99 5.71
C ALA A 263 -8.40 6.47 6.41
N LEU A 264 -8.53 7.32 7.43
CA LEU A 264 -7.41 7.80 8.24
C LEU A 264 -6.72 6.64 8.97
N LYS A 265 -7.47 5.79 9.68
CA LYS A 265 -6.90 4.63 10.40
C LYS A 265 -6.07 3.76 9.46
N LYS A 266 -6.62 3.41 8.30
CA LYS A 266 -5.92 2.60 7.30
C LYS A 266 -4.66 3.29 6.78
N THR A 267 -4.73 4.58 6.52
CA THR A 267 -3.60 5.34 5.97
C THR A 267 -2.49 5.53 7.01
N ILE A 268 -2.83 5.82 8.26
CA ILE A 268 -1.89 5.95 9.37
C ILE A 268 -1.19 4.62 9.66
N LEU A 269 -1.93 3.50 9.71
CA LEU A 269 -1.31 2.18 9.92
C LEU A 269 -0.31 1.84 8.80
N ALA A 270 -0.68 2.12 7.54
CA ALA A 270 0.23 1.91 6.41
C ALA A 270 1.44 2.87 6.43
N LEU A 271 1.25 4.12 6.87
CA LEU A 271 2.33 5.09 7.06
C LEU A 271 3.32 4.59 8.10
N LEU A 272 2.83 4.15 9.27
CA LEU A 272 3.67 3.63 10.34
C LEU A 272 4.41 2.35 9.92
N GLU A 273 3.73 1.42 9.24
CA GLU A 273 4.36 0.22 8.66
C GLU A 273 5.58 0.60 7.81
N LYS A 274 5.44 1.58 6.90
CA LYS A 274 6.53 2.04 6.03
C LYS A 274 7.58 2.89 6.72
N ALA A 275 7.19 3.70 7.71
CA ALA A 275 8.12 4.53 8.47
C ALA A 275 9.09 3.68 9.29
N PHE A 276 8.60 2.64 9.97
CA PHE A 276 9.46 1.72 10.71
C PHE A 276 10.42 0.96 9.80
N GLU A 277 9.97 0.53 8.61
CA GLU A 277 10.84 -0.09 7.61
C GLU A 277 11.91 0.88 7.09
N LEU A 278 11.52 2.12 6.82
CA LEU A 278 12.44 3.15 6.34
C LEU A 278 13.52 3.49 7.38
N ILE A 279 13.13 3.65 8.65
CA ILE A 279 14.10 3.87 9.74
C ILE A 279 15.05 2.67 9.84
N ALA A 280 14.52 1.44 9.78
CA ALA A 280 15.34 0.24 9.79
C ALA A 280 16.36 0.23 8.64
N ASP A 281 15.94 0.63 7.44
CA ASP A 281 16.82 0.73 6.28
C ASP A 281 17.89 1.82 6.44
N ILE A 282 17.52 3.00 6.93
CA ILE A 282 18.48 4.09 7.22
C ILE A 282 19.56 3.61 8.19
N VAL A 283 19.16 2.91 9.26
CA VAL A 283 20.10 2.37 10.26
C VAL A 283 21.10 1.38 9.64
N LYS A 284 20.73 0.64 8.58
CA LYS A 284 21.67 -0.25 7.88
C LYS A 284 22.81 0.53 7.21
N PHE A 285 22.55 1.74 6.73
CA PHE A 285 23.56 2.58 6.08
C PHE A 285 24.47 3.30 7.06
N VAL A 286 24.13 3.36 8.35
CA VAL A 286 25.00 3.96 9.36
C VAL A 286 26.11 2.96 9.72
N PRO A 287 27.39 3.29 9.47
CA PRO A 287 28.50 2.44 9.90
C PRO A 287 28.60 2.49 11.42
N MET A 288 28.33 1.35 12.08
CA MET A 288 28.47 1.20 13.53
C MET A 288 29.37 -0.01 13.84
N PRO A 289 30.68 0.05 13.51
CA PRO A 289 31.58 -1.11 13.61
C PRO A 289 31.62 -1.68 15.04
N HIS A 290 31.67 -0.82 16.06
CA HIS A 290 31.71 -1.22 17.47
C HIS A 290 30.37 -1.72 18.04
N TYR A 291 29.26 -1.47 17.34
CA TYR A 291 27.90 -1.80 17.80
C TYR A 291 27.14 -2.63 16.76
N THR A 292 27.84 -3.44 15.97
CA THR A 292 27.22 -4.21 14.87
C THR A 292 26.10 -5.11 15.37
N ALA A 293 26.29 -5.83 16.48
CA ALA A 293 25.27 -6.68 17.07
C ALA A 293 24.04 -5.88 17.53
N LEU A 294 24.24 -4.76 18.23
CA LEU A 294 23.16 -3.86 18.67
C LEU A 294 22.40 -3.27 17.46
N ARG A 295 23.12 -2.84 16.42
CA ARG A 295 22.51 -2.34 15.18
C ARG A 295 21.61 -3.40 14.56
N LEU A 296 22.06 -4.66 14.50
CA LEU A 296 21.28 -5.76 13.96
C LEU A 296 20.02 -6.02 14.78
N VAL A 297 20.09 -5.94 16.12
CA VAL A 297 18.92 -6.03 17.02
C VAL A 297 17.93 -4.90 16.70
N VAL A 298 18.38 -3.64 16.66
CA VAL A 298 17.53 -2.48 16.36
C VAL A 298 16.83 -2.63 15.01
N VAL A 299 17.56 -2.97 13.96
CA VAL A 299 16.99 -3.19 12.61
C VAL A 299 15.92 -4.28 12.65
N SER A 300 16.20 -5.42 13.26
CA SER A 300 15.23 -6.53 13.34
C SER A 300 14.01 -6.20 14.20
N GLY A 301 14.18 -5.42 15.27
CA GLY A 301 13.08 -4.96 16.13
C GLY A 301 12.14 -4.02 15.39
N LEU A 302 12.68 -3.02 14.68
CA LEU A 302 11.89 -2.08 13.86
C LEU A 302 11.12 -2.83 12.76
N VAL A 303 11.77 -3.78 12.07
CA VAL A 303 11.09 -4.61 11.05
C VAL A 303 10.01 -5.49 11.67
N THR A 304 10.20 -5.98 12.91
CA THR A 304 9.18 -6.76 13.63
C THR A 304 7.96 -5.93 13.98
N VAL A 305 8.16 -4.73 14.52
CA VAL A 305 7.07 -3.78 14.82
C VAL A 305 6.31 -3.42 13.54
N SER A 306 7.03 -3.08 12.47
CA SER A 306 6.40 -2.82 11.16
C SER A 306 5.54 -3.99 10.69
N SER A 307 6.08 -5.22 10.76
CA SER A 307 5.40 -6.41 10.28
C SER A 307 4.18 -6.75 11.14
N ALA A 308 4.25 -6.50 12.45
CA ALA A 308 3.11 -6.63 13.36
C ALA A 308 1.98 -5.65 13.00
N LEU A 309 2.31 -4.38 12.73
CA LEU A 309 1.34 -3.39 12.23
C LEU A 309 0.73 -3.83 10.91
N GLY A 310 1.54 -4.37 10.00
CA GLY A 310 1.09 -4.92 8.73
C GLY A 310 0.10 -6.07 8.90
N CYS A 311 0.35 -7.01 9.82
CA CYS A 311 -0.55 -8.11 10.16
C CYS A 311 -1.84 -7.62 10.85
N TYR A 312 -1.72 -6.68 11.79
CA TYR A 312 -2.88 -6.10 12.47
C TYR A 312 -3.80 -5.34 11.47
N SER A 313 -3.22 -4.62 10.52
CA SER A 313 -3.99 -3.98 9.46
C SER A 313 -4.74 -4.99 8.59
N LEU A 314 -4.19 -6.19 8.37
CA LEU A 314 -4.90 -7.25 7.65
C LEU A 314 -6.06 -7.79 8.48
N TRP A 315 -5.81 -8.12 9.75
CA TRP A 315 -6.82 -8.63 10.68
C TRP A 315 -8.04 -7.71 10.78
N THR A 316 -7.80 -6.40 10.91
CA THR A 316 -8.88 -5.41 11.05
C THR A 316 -9.59 -5.05 9.74
N SER A 317 -9.10 -5.55 8.61
CA SER A 317 -9.67 -5.31 7.27
C SER A 317 -10.31 -6.55 6.63
N SER A 318 -10.23 -7.69 7.32
CA SER A 318 -10.87 -8.95 6.95
C SER A 318 -12.23 -9.06 7.61
#